data_AF-A0A446ATU1-F1
#
_entry.id   AF-A0A446ATU1-F1
#
_cell.length_a   1.000
_cell.length_b   1.000
_cell.length_c   1.000
_cell.angle_alpha   90.00
_cell.angle_beta   90.00
_cell.angle_gamma   90.00
#
_symmetry.space_group_name_H-M   'P 1'
#
loop_
_entity.id
_entity.type
_entity.pdbx_description
1 polymer ?
#
loop_
_entity_poly.entity_id
_entity_poly.type
_entity_poly.pdbx_seq_one_letter_code
_entity_poly.pdbx_strand_id
1 'polypeptide(L)'
;MSQKAKKSKSRLWFLVHSWLALPIWFFVLIVCVTGTLAVVSQEIVWLANPDVRASKPDGDAERLSFQQVLDALHKAEPDMAVNFISQPDGSHFALTASVVFPDGSAPTLYVNPYTGAIQGKSPSFSFEAFTRALHGWWLVPFTNGYSWGWYLVSLLGLPMLASLVTGLVVYKRFWKGFFKPTLRFNHGARIFWGDFHRLSGIWSIWFIAVISITGTWFLIQAILGDNHITLSTEPVVPVIAREDVPRTESGAPAPRISLDDATRIAKEQIPGLDVSFVSLPGNAYAHVYLGGRGWYPLMFQTVNVNPYNSKIESQFLIDDRSTLEFVTESMRPLHTGDFGGLAIKLIWAFFGLVLSMMVLSGLLIWTKRTAQATAAALKREQRPRKQIATATDTATEASL
;
A
#
# COMPACT_ATOMS: atom_id res chain seq x y z
N MET A 1 -58.58 -3.11 -2.64
CA MET A 1 -57.33 -2.47 -2.19
C MET A 1 -56.16 -3.43 -2.41
N SER A 2 -55.34 -3.19 -3.43
CA SER A 2 -54.16 -4.01 -3.72
C SER A 2 -53.08 -3.71 -2.67
N GLN A 3 -52.79 -4.68 -1.80
CA GLN A 3 -51.62 -4.61 -0.92
C GLN A 3 -50.37 -4.59 -1.80
N LYS A 4 -49.77 -3.41 -1.98
CA LYS A 4 -48.41 -3.27 -2.52
C LYS A 4 -47.50 -4.16 -1.68
N ALA A 5 -47.09 -5.29 -2.25
CA ALA A 5 -46.11 -6.18 -1.64
C ALA A 5 -44.90 -5.34 -1.23
N LYS A 6 -44.65 -5.20 0.09
CA LYS A 6 -43.46 -4.50 0.61
C LYS A 6 -42.26 -5.13 -0.06
N LYS A 7 -41.62 -4.43 -1.01
CA LYS A 7 -40.34 -4.84 -1.60
C LYS A 7 -39.40 -5.08 -0.42
N SER A 8 -39.08 -6.36 -0.16
CA SER A 8 -38.24 -6.74 0.98
C SER A 8 -36.93 -5.98 0.88
N LYS A 9 -36.59 -5.17 1.89
CA LYS A 9 -35.35 -4.38 1.95
C LYS A 9 -34.12 -5.24 1.63
N SER A 10 -34.15 -6.54 1.98
CA SER A 10 -33.09 -7.51 1.66
C SER A 10 -32.90 -7.75 0.15
N ARG A 11 -33.95 -7.76 -0.66
CA ARG A 11 -33.83 -7.87 -2.12
C ARG A 11 -33.18 -6.63 -2.74
N LEU A 12 -33.47 -5.45 -2.20
CA LEU A 12 -32.84 -4.20 -2.65
C LEU A 12 -31.34 -4.20 -2.31
N TRP A 13 -30.97 -4.54 -1.08
CA TRP A 13 -29.55 -4.63 -0.69
C TRP A 13 -28.78 -5.69 -1.48
N PHE A 14 -29.40 -6.84 -1.74
CA PHE A 14 -28.80 -7.85 -2.61
C PHE A 14 -28.62 -7.35 -4.05
N LEU A 15 -29.58 -6.58 -4.57
CA LEU A 15 -29.48 -5.96 -5.88
C LEU A 15 -28.34 -4.93 -5.92
N VAL A 16 -28.25 -4.04 -4.93
CA VAL A 16 -27.18 -3.05 -4.79
C VAL A 16 -25.82 -3.74 -4.70
N HIS A 17 -25.66 -4.73 -3.82
CA HIS A 17 -24.43 -5.52 -3.69
C HIS A 17 -24.06 -6.22 -5.01
N SER A 18 -25.06 -6.76 -5.72
CA SER A 18 -24.84 -7.38 -7.03
C SER A 18 -24.56 -6.37 -8.16
N TRP A 19 -25.02 -5.13 -8.03
CA TRP A 19 -24.76 -4.03 -8.97
C TRP A 19 -23.42 -3.37 -8.70
N LEU A 20 -22.96 -3.40 -7.46
CA LEU A 20 -21.59 -3.04 -7.18
C LEU A 20 -20.70 -3.94 -8.02
N ALA A 21 -20.94 -5.26 -8.13
CA ALA A 21 -20.21 -6.26 -8.95
C ALA A 21 -20.19 -6.08 -10.51
N LEU A 22 -20.33 -4.85 -11.03
CA LEU A 22 -20.25 -4.47 -12.44
C LEU A 22 -18.83 -4.65 -13.07
N PRO A 23 -18.65 -4.42 -14.39
CA PRO A 23 -17.34 -4.53 -15.07
C PRO A 23 -16.18 -3.78 -14.43
N ILE A 24 -16.45 -2.75 -13.62
CA ILE A 24 -15.46 -2.06 -12.78
C ILE A 24 -14.67 -3.04 -11.87
N TRP A 25 -15.22 -4.21 -11.54
CA TRP A 25 -14.52 -5.21 -10.73
C TRP A 25 -13.46 -6.01 -11.47
N PHE A 26 -13.44 -5.99 -12.80
CA PHE A 26 -12.26 -6.45 -13.52
C PHE A 26 -11.07 -5.54 -13.22
N PHE A 27 -11.31 -4.23 -13.16
CA PHE A 27 -10.29 -3.27 -12.76
C PHE A 27 -9.90 -3.43 -11.28
N VAL A 28 -10.87 -3.60 -10.37
CA VAL A 28 -10.58 -3.94 -8.96
C VAL A 28 -9.75 -5.24 -8.84
N LEU A 29 -10.03 -6.26 -9.65
CA LEU A 29 -9.27 -7.51 -9.65
C LEU A 29 -7.79 -7.25 -9.97
N ILE A 30 -7.51 -6.45 -11.02
CA ILE A 30 -6.14 -6.06 -11.37
C ILE A 30 -5.48 -5.37 -10.18
N VAL A 31 -6.15 -4.37 -9.58
CA VAL A 31 -5.64 -3.61 -8.43
C VAL A 31 -5.39 -4.53 -7.23
N CYS A 32 -6.27 -5.48 -6.92
CA CYS A 32 -6.08 -6.42 -5.81
C CYS A 32 -4.91 -7.37 -6.06
N VAL A 33 -4.77 -7.89 -7.28
CA VAL A 33 -3.67 -8.80 -7.65
C VAL A 33 -2.33 -8.06 -7.60
N THR A 34 -2.25 -6.86 -8.20
CA THR A 34 -1.01 -6.07 -8.21
C THR A 34 -0.67 -5.55 -6.84
N GLY A 35 -1.66 -5.21 -6.01
CA GLY A 35 -1.46 -4.86 -4.60
C GLY A 35 -0.91 -6.03 -3.79
N THR A 36 -1.44 -7.24 -4.00
CA THR A 36 -0.93 -8.47 -3.38
C THR A 36 0.53 -8.72 -3.75
N LEU A 37 0.89 -8.52 -5.03
CA LEU A 37 2.27 -8.63 -5.49
C LEU A 37 3.17 -7.52 -4.90
N ALA A 38 2.65 -6.30 -4.77
CA ALA A 38 3.41 -5.18 -4.21
C ALA A 38 3.82 -5.41 -2.75
N VAL A 39 2.96 -6.03 -1.93
CA VAL A 39 3.25 -6.36 -0.51
C VAL A 39 4.51 -7.21 -0.35
N VAL A 40 4.75 -8.15 -1.27
CA VAL A 40 5.88 -9.10 -1.23
C VAL A 40 6.91 -8.84 -2.33
N SER A 41 6.86 -7.66 -2.96
CA SER A 41 7.68 -7.36 -4.14
C SER A 41 9.17 -7.34 -3.81
N GLN A 42 9.55 -6.88 -2.61
CA GLN A 42 10.93 -6.89 -2.13
C GLN A 42 11.46 -8.31 -1.96
N GLU A 43 10.65 -9.21 -1.40
CA GLU A 43 11.00 -10.61 -1.19
C GLU A 43 11.10 -11.38 -2.53
N ILE A 44 10.25 -11.05 -3.51
CA ILE A 44 10.36 -11.58 -4.88
C ILE A 44 11.69 -11.12 -5.50
N VAL A 45 12.04 -9.84 -5.37
CA VAL A 45 13.34 -9.32 -5.85
C VAL A 45 14.49 -9.98 -5.11
N TRP A 46 14.38 -10.24 -3.81
CA TRP A 46 15.40 -10.94 -3.02
C TRP A 46 15.67 -12.36 -3.52
N LEU A 47 14.62 -13.08 -3.93
CA LEU A 47 14.76 -14.39 -4.55
C LEU A 47 15.42 -14.32 -5.92
N ALA A 48 15.14 -13.28 -6.70
CA ALA A 48 15.60 -13.15 -8.08
C ALA A 48 16.98 -12.48 -8.23
N ASN A 49 17.35 -11.55 -7.36
CA ASN A 49 18.56 -10.74 -7.45
C ASN A 49 19.47 -10.96 -6.23
N PRO A 50 20.69 -11.51 -6.40
CA PRO A 50 21.63 -11.66 -5.28
C PRO A 50 22.12 -10.34 -4.71
N ASP A 51 22.13 -9.24 -5.48
CA ASP A 51 22.71 -7.95 -5.05
C ASP A 51 21.90 -7.30 -3.93
N VAL A 52 20.63 -7.66 -3.76
CA VAL A 52 19.79 -7.11 -2.69
C VAL A 52 19.92 -7.86 -1.37
N ARG A 53 20.75 -8.90 -1.31
CA ARG A 53 20.87 -9.77 -0.14
C ARG A 53 21.95 -9.23 0.81
N ALA A 54 21.65 -9.26 2.10
CA ALA A 54 22.63 -9.05 3.15
C ALA A 54 23.35 -10.37 3.47
N SER A 55 24.26 -10.78 2.60
CA SER A 55 25.09 -11.97 2.83
C SER A 55 26.03 -11.72 4.01
N LYS A 56 25.77 -12.39 5.14
CA LYS A 56 26.61 -12.34 6.34
C LYS A 56 27.88 -13.20 6.10
N PRO A 57 29.09 -12.67 6.30
CA PRO A 57 30.32 -13.46 6.29
C PRO A 57 30.30 -14.56 7.35
N ASP A 58 31.07 -15.63 7.15
CA ASP A 58 31.20 -16.71 8.12
C ASP A 58 31.66 -16.18 9.50
N GLY A 59 31.09 -16.73 10.57
CA GLY A 59 31.38 -16.35 11.95
C GLY A 59 30.44 -15.31 12.56
N ASP A 60 30.91 -14.64 13.61
CA ASP A 60 30.12 -13.70 14.42
C ASP A 60 30.16 -12.26 13.87
N ALA A 61 30.19 -12.10 12.53
CA ALA A 61 30.21 -10.78 11.92
C ALA A 61 28.98 -9.96 12.34
N GLU A 62 29.25 -8.81 12.96
CA GLU A 62 28.25 -7.81 13.28
C GLU A 62 28.05 -6.87 12.09
N ARG A 63 26.91 -6.18 12.07
CA ARG A 63 26.64 -5.17 11.05
C ARG A 63 27.53 -3.96 11.27
N LEU A 64 27.98 -3.39 10.18
CA LEU A 64 28.71 -2.13 10.19
C LEU A 64 27.80 -1.00 10.63
N SER A 65 28.40 -0.04 11.34
CA SER A 65 27.76 1.23 11.65
C SER A 65 27.60 2.09 10.39
N PHE A 66 26.75 3.12 10.44
CA PHE A 66 26.58 4.02 9.28
C PHE A 66 27.89 4.73 8.92
N GLN A 67 28.73 5.08 9.91
CA GLN A 67 30.04 5.65 9.62
C GLN A 67 30.96 4.64 8.92
N GLN A 68 31.01 3.39 9.39
CA GLN A 68 31.82 2.34 8.76
C GLN A 68 31.38 2.04 7.32
N VAL A 69 30.07 2.08 7.06
CA VAL A 69 29.53 1.94 5.70
C VAL A 69 29.96 3.14 4.83
N LEU A 70 29.84 4.36 5.34
CA LEU A 70 30.29 5.56 4.63
C LEU A 70 31.78 5.51 4.29
N ASP A 71 32.61 5.10 5.25
CA ASP A 71 34.05 4.95 5.06
C ASP A 71 34.39 3.88 4.01
N ALA A 72 33.67 2.76 4.02
CA ALA A 72 33.83 1.70 3.02
C ALA A 72 33.44 2.18 1.61
N LEU A 73 32.37 2.98 1.50
CA LEU A 73 31.95 3.58 0.24
C LEU A 73 32.99 4.56 -0.31
N HIS A 74 33.50 5.48 0.51
CA HIS A 74 34.56 6.41 0.08
C HIS A 74 35.89 5.71 -0.18
N LYS A 75 36.18 4.59 0.50
CA LYS A 75 37.36 3.78 0.19
C LYS A 75 37.25 3.11 -1.18
N ALA A 76 36.05 2.67 -1.56
CA ALA A 76 35.80 2.05 -2.86
C ALA A 76 35.75 3.08 -3.99
N GLU A 77 35.08 4.21 -3.77
CA GLU A 77 34.85 5.28 -4.74
C GLU A 77 35.10 6.66 -4.07
N PRO A 78 36.36 7.16 -4.07
CA PRO A 78 36.73 8.35 -3.30
C PRO A 78 36.05 9.66 -3.73
N ASP A 79 35.73 9.80 -5.01
CA ASP A 79 35.13 11.02 -5.57
C ASP A 79 33.59 11.00 -5.58
N MET A 80 32.98 9.93 -5.08
CA MET A 80 31.54 9.77 -5.00
C MET A 80 30.98 10.51 -3.78
N ALA A 81 29.90 11.28 -3.97
CA ALA A 81 29.15 11.85 -2.87
C ALA A 81 28.04 10.91 -2.41
N VAL A 82 27.98 10.59 -1.12
CA VAL A 82 26.87 9.83 -0.51
C VAL A 82 25.86 10.80 0.09
N ASN A 83 24.60 10.74 -0.36
CA ASN A 83 23.55 11.63 0.11
C ASN A 83 22.64 10.98 1.16
N PHE A 84 22.40 9.68 1.03
CA PHE A 84 21.44 8.96 1.86
C PHE A 84 21.85 7.50 1.99
N ILE A 85 21.78 6.95 3.21
CA ILE A 85 21.97 5.54 3.50
C ILE A 85 20.72 5.03 4.22
N SER A 86 20.14 3.92 3.78
CA SER A 86 18.99 3.30 4.41
C SER A 86 19.12 1.80 4.53
N GLN A 87 18.71 1.29 5.68
CA GLN A 87 18.46 -0.11 5.97
C GLN A 87 16.98 -0.43 5.73
N PRO A 88 16.66 -1.23 4.70
CA PRO A 88 15.32 -1.77 4.53
C PRO A 88 14.92 -2.62 5.73
N ASP A 89 13.60 -2.73 5.96
CA ASP A 89 13.04 -3.59 7.00
C ASP A 89 13.40 -5.06 6.74
N GLY A 90 14.05 -5.68 7.71
CA GLY A 90 14.46 -7.08 7.65
C GLY A 90 15.96 -7.28 7.54
N SER A 91 16.49 -8.21 8.32
CA SER A 91 17.94 -8.38 8.45
C SER A 91 18.65 -8.95 7.21
N HIS A 92 17.87 -9.45 6.25
CA HIS A 92 18.31 -10.17 5.06
C HIS A 92 18.46 -9.27 3.82
N PHE A 93 18.08 -7.99 3.90
CA PHE A 93 18.24 -7.03 2.82
C PHE A 93 19.51 -6.21 2.95
N ALA A 94 20.19 -6.02 1.82
CA ALA A 94 21.29 -5.09 1.67
C ALA A 94 20.87 -3.65 2.02
N LEU A 95 21.82 -2.84 2.49
CA LEU A 95 21.63 -1.40 2.60
C LEU A 95 21.45 -0.81 1.21
N THR A 96 20.74 0.31 1.14
CA THR A 96 20.69 1.15 -0.05
C THR A 96 21.40 2.46 0.23
N ALA A 97 22.25 2.89 -0.70
CA ALA A 97 22.94 4.18 -0.65
C ALA A 97 22.62 5.00 -1.90
N SER A 98 22.00 6.16 -1.74
CA SER A 98 21.82 7.11 -2.85
C SER A 98 23.07 7.96 -2.97
N VAL A 99 23.70 7.90 -4.14
CA VAL A 99 25.01 8.51 -4.38
C VAL A 99 24.97 9.41 -5.61
N VAL A 100 25.98 10.26 -5.76
CA VAL A 100 26.24 11.05 -6.95
C VAL A 100 27.70 10.84 -7.34
N PHE A 101 27.92 10.40 -8.58
CA PHE A 101 29.25 10.27 -9.16
C PHE A 101 29.70 11.59 -9.82
N PRO A 102 31.01 11.78 -10.03
CA PRO A 102 31.55 12.97 -10.71
C PRO A 102 31.01 13.19 -12.13
N ASP A 103 30.54 12.14 -12.79
CA ASP A 103 29.91 12.21 -14.12
C ASP A 103 28.47 12.75 -14.09
N GLY A 104 27.96 13.07 -12.89
CA GLY A 104 26.59 13.54 -12.66
C GLY A 104 25.55 12.43 -12.54
N SER A 105 25.94 11.15 -12.68
CA SER A 105 25.02 10.04 -12.47
C SER A 105 24.69 9.89 -10.99
N ALA A 106 23.41 9.65 -10.68
CA ALA A 106 22.92 9.56 -9.30
C ALA A 106 22.18 8.24 -9.02
N PRO A 107 22.86 7.08 -9.09
CA PRO A 107 22.22 5.80 -8.83
C PRO A 107 21.99 5.56 -7.33
N THR A 108 21.09 4.62 -7.03
CA THR A 108 21.05 3.96 -5.73
C THR A 108 21.88 2.69 -5.79
N LEU A 109 22.82 2.51 -4.88
CA LEU A 109 23.68 1.33 -4.77
C LEU A 109 23.12 0.36 -3.72
N TYR A 110 23.27 -0.94 -3.97
CA TYR A 110 23.13 -1.96 -2.93
C TYR A 110 24.47 -2.16 -2.24
N VAL A 111 24.47 -2.12 -0.91
CA VAL A 111 25.68 -2.21 -0.09
C VAL A 111 25.51 -3.32 0.95
N ASN A 112 26.50 -4.19 1.06
CA ASN A 112 26.48 -5.26 2.03
C ASN A 112 26.62 -4.69 3.46
N PRO A 113 25.66 -4.92 4.38
CA PRO A 113 25.68 -4.31 5.72
C PRO A 113 26.76 -4.87 6.65
N TYR A 114 27.43 -5.96 6.29
CA TYR A 114 28.48 -6.57 7.13
C TYR A 114 29.89 -6.25 6.63
N THR A 115 30.06 -6.00 5.33
CA THR A 115 31.38 -5.78 4.72
C THR A 115 31.57 -4.39 4.12
N GLY A 116 30.49 -3.64 3.90
CA GLY A 116 30.52 -2.34 3.23
C GLY A 116 30.76 -2.43 1.72
N ALA A 117 30.81 -3.65 1.16
CA ALA A 117 31.03 -3.86 -0.27
C ALA A 117 29.83 -3.39 -1.09
N ILE A 118 30.10 -2.65 -2.17
CA ILE A 118 29.11 -2.29 -3.19
C ILE A 118 28.78 -3.55 -3.98
N GLN A 119 27.53 -4.02 -3.89
CA GLN A 119 27.08 -5.27 -4.52
C GLN A 119 26.54 -5.03 -5.94
N GLY A 120 25.97 -3.85 -6.19
CA GLY A 120 25.40 -3.51 -7.49
C GLY A 120 24.63 -2.20 -7.48
N LYS A 121 24.05 -1.84 -8.63
CA LYS A 121 23.20 -0.66 -8.79
C LYS A 121 21.74 -1.10 -8.80
N SER A 122 20.88 -0.42 -8.05
CA SER A 122 19.43 -0.57 -8.17
C SER A 122 18.98 -0.11 -9.56
N PRO A 123 18.11 -0.86 -10.25
CA PRO A 123 17.50 -0.41 -11.48
C PRO A 123 16.74 0.91 -11.28
N SER A 124 16.74 1.78 -12.29
CA SER A 124 15.97 3.03 -12.29
C SER A 124 14.46 2.79 -12.17
N PHE A 125 13.98 1.67 -12.71
CA PHE A 125 12.60 1.20 -12.57
C PHE A 125 12.57 -0.27 -12.14
N SER A 126 12.55 -0.49 -10.83
CA SER A 126 12.56 -1.84 -10.23
C SER A 126 11.20 -2.54 -10.33
N PHE A 127 11.18 -3.86 -10.10
CA PHE A 127 9.93 -4.62 -10.00
C PHE A 127 9.00 -4.10 -8.87
N GLU A 128 9.59 -3.64 -7.77
CA GLU A 128 8.88 -2.95 -6.69
C GLU A 128 8.20 -1.67 -7.20
N ALA A 129 8.94 -0.83 -7.95
CA ALA A 129 8.39 0.38 -8.55
C ALA A 129 7.29 0.06 -9.57
N PHE A 130 7.46 -0.97 -10.41
CA PHE A 130 6.46 -1.41 -11.37
C PHE A 130 5.16 -1.88 -10.70
N THR A 131 5.25 -2.79 -9.73
CA THR A 131 4.06 -3.32 -9.05
C THR A 131 3.32 -2.23 -8.28
N ARG A 132 4.04 -1.36 -7.57
CA ARG A 132 3.46 -0.18 -6.90
C ARG A 132 2.81 0.78 -7.88
N ALA A 133 3.46 1.06 -9.02
CA ALA A 133 2.94 2.00 -10.00
C ALA A 133 1.69 1.48 -10.70
N LEU A 134 1.67 0.20 -11.05
CA LEU A 134 0.51 -0.45 -11.65
C LEU A 134 -0.67 -0.55 -10.65
N HIS A 135 -0.37 -0.80 -9.38
CA HIS A 135 -1.37 -0.86 -8.31
C HIS A 135 -1.93 0.52 -7.96
N GLY A 136 -1.08 1.49 -7.66
CA GLY A 136 -1.46 2.75 -7.02
C GLY A 136 -1.91 3.84 -7.98
N TRP A 137 -1.40 3.89 -9.21
CA TRP A 137 -1.74 4.93 -10.18
C TRP A 137 -1.79 4.43 -11.62
N TRP A 138 -1.92 3.11 -11.80
CA TRP A 138 -2.07 2.47 -13.11
C TRP A 138 -0.99 2.87 -14.14
N LEU A 139 0.26 3.06 -13.69
CA LEU A 139 1.40 3.50 -14.50
C LEU A 139 1.24 4.90 -15.14
N VAL A 140 0.21 5.66 -14.77
CA VAL A 140 -0.01 7.02 -15.25
C VAL A 140 0.96 7.98 -14.57
N PRO A 141 1.82 8.71 -15.32
CA PRO A 141 2.84 9.58 -14.73
C PRO A 141 2.22 10.73 -13.92
N PHE A 142 2.97 11.18 -12.91
CA PHE A 142 2.67 12.41 -12.17
C PHE A 142 3.21 13.60 -12.97
N THR A 143 2.36 14.58 -13.26
CA THR A 143 2.73 15.76 -14.04
C THR A 143 2.52 17.03 -13.22
N ASN A 144 1.27 17.36 -12.91
CA ASN A 144 0.87 18.51 -12.10
C ASN A 144 0.02 18.01 -10.92
N GLY A 145 0.67 17.71 -9.79
CA GLY A 145 0.00 17.13 -8.62
C GLY A 145 -0.21 15.62 -8.73
N TYR A 146 -1.25 15.10 -8.08
CA TYR A 146 -1.56 13.68 -8.10
C TYR A 146 -1.98 13.22 -9.51
N SER A 147 -1.46 12.06 -9.92
CA SER A 147 -1.84 11.41 -11.17
C SER A 147 -3.34 11.09 -11.21
N TRP A 148 -4.02 11.31 -12.34
CA TRP A 148 -5.43 10.90 -12.48
C TRP A 148 -5.62 9.39 -12.28
N GLY A 149 -4.59 8.59 -12.53
CA GLY A 149 -4.57 7.16 -12.22
C GLY A 149 -4.65 6.90 -10.71
N TRP A 150 -4.04 7.74 -9.88
CA TRP A 150 -4.15 7.67 -8.41
C TRP A 150 -5.59 7.91 -7.95
N TYR A 151 -6.25 8.94 -8.48
CA TYR A 151 -7.66 9.21 -8.22
C TYR A 151 -8.54 8.04 -8.63
N LEU A 152 -8.31 7.47 -9.82
CA LEU A 152 -9.07 6.32 -10.32
C LEU A 152 -8.96 5.11 -9.39
N VAL A 153 -7.75 4.76 -8.96
CA VAL A 153 -7.51 3.60 -8.08
C VAL A 153 -8.06 3.84 -6.68
N SER A 154 -7.73 4.97 -6.05
CA SER A 154 -8.16 5.28 -4.68
C SER A 154 -9.67 5.41 -4.54
N LEU A 155 -10.36 5.88 -5.60
CA LEU A 155 -11.82 5.92 -5.67
C LEU A 155 -12.48 4.53 -5.52
N LEU A 156 -11.79 3.46 -5.89
CA LEU A 156 -12.29 2.09 -5.72
C LEU A 156 -12.44 1.68 -4.25
N GLY A 157 -11.80 2.38 -3.32
CA GLY A 157 -12.00 2.19 -1.88
C GLY A 157 -13.47 2.36 -1.47
N LEU A 158 -14.18 3.33 -2.05
CA LEU A 158 -15.59 3.62 -1.75
C LEU A 158 -16.55 2.47 -2.13
N PRO A 159 -16.60 1.97 -3.39
CA PRO A 159 -17.45 0.84 -3.74
C PRO A 159 -17.02 -0.45 -3.03
N MET A 160 -15.73 -0.63 -2.70
CA MET A 160 -15.30 -1.75 -1.86
C MET A 160 -15.86 -1.67 -0.44
N LEU A 161 -15.79 -0.50 0.20
CA LEU A 161 -16.37 -0.26 1.52
C LEU A 161 -17.89 -0.43 1.51
N ALA A 162 -18.57 0.12 0.49
CA ALA A 162 -20.00 -0.07 0.31
C ALA A 162 -20.36 -1.55 0.08
N SER A 163 -19.54 -2.28 -0.68
CA SER A 163 -19.73 -3.73 -0.91
C SER A 163 -19.61 -4.52 0.41
N LEU A 164 -18.64 -4.18 1.25
CA LEU A 164 -18.49 -4.76 2.59
C LEU A 164 -19.72 -4.52 3.46
N VAL A 165 -20.14 -3.25 3.60
CA VAL A 165 -21.30 -2.87 4.41
C VAL A 165 -22.57 -3.57 3.91
N THR A 166 -22.80 -3.56 2.60
CA THR A 166 -23.96 -4.24 2.01
C THR A 166 -23.91 -5.75 2.18
N GLY A 167 -22.73 -6.37 2.10
CA GLY A 167 -22.53 -7.80 2.36
C GLY A 167 -22.93 -8.21 3.79
N LEU A 168 -22.51 -7.42 4.78
CA LEU A 168 -22.86 -7.64 6.19
C LEU A 168 -24.37 -7.50 6.44
N VAL A 169 -25.00 -6.50 5.81
CA VAL A 169 -26.45 -6.26 5.92
C VAL A 169 -27.27 -7.39 5.27
N VAL A 170 -26.82 -7.88 4.12
CA VAL A 170 -27.50 -8.98 3.39
C VAL A 170 -27.37 -10.29 4.16
N TYR A 171 -26.18 -10.59 4.70
CA TYR A 171 -25.92 -11.83 5.42
C TYR A 171 -26.13 -11.65 6.94
N LYS A 172 -27.39 -11.44 7.35
CA LYS A 172 -27.80 -11.11 8.75
C LYS A 172 -27.26 -12.00 9.87
N ARG A 173 -26.82 -13.23 9.58
CA ARG A 173 -26.25 -14.18 10.55
C ARG A 173 -24.82 -14.57 10.15
N PHE A 174 -24.04 -13.62 9.63
CA PHE A 174 -22.69 -13.87 9.14
C PHE A 174 -21.77 -14.52 10.15
N TRP A 175 -21.93 -14.16 11.42
CA TRP A 175 -21.26 -14.77 12.57
C TRP A 175 -21.37 -16.30 12.60
N LYS A 176 -22.50 -16.89 12.18
CA LYS A 176 -22.66 -18.36 12.14
C LYS A 176 -21.80 -19.03 11.07
N GLY A 177 -21.43 -18.29 10.02
CA GLY A 177 -20.57 -18.78 8.95
C GLY A 177 -19.11 -18.95 9.38
N PHE A 178 -18.64 -18.21 10.40
CA PHE A 178 -17.30 -18.43 10.95
C PHE A 178 -17.12 -19.84 11.53
N PHE A 179 -18.16 -20.36 12.20
CA PHE A 179 -18.11 -21.65 12.91
C PHE A 179 -18.57 -22.84 12.08
N LYS A 180 -19.03 -22.62 10.84
CA LYS A 180 -19.49 -23.69 9.93
C LYS A 180 -18.97 -23.44 8.51
N PRO A 181 -17.66 -23.56 8.28
CA PRO A 181 -17.09 -23.44 6.93
C PRO A 181 -17.57 -24.61 6.07
N THR A 182 -18.44 -24.33 5.10
CA THR A 182 -18.92 -25.35 4.15
C THR A 182 -18.47 -24.99 2.74
N LEU A 183 -17.55 -25.78 2.18
CA LEU A 183 -17.14 -25.72 0.78
C LEU A 183 -17.60 -27.01 0.08
N ARG A 184 -18.57 -26.87 -0.83
CA ARG A 184 -19.11 -28.02 -1.57
C ARG A 184 -18.42 -28.17 -2.92
N PHE A 185 -17.45 -29.07 -2.99
CA PHE A 185 -16.66 -29.34 -4.20
C PHE A 185 -17.45 -30.13 -5.27
N ASN A 186 -18.25 -31.12 -4.87
CA ASN A 186 -18.91 -32.06 -5.81
C ASN A 186 -20.29 -31.60 -6.31
N HIS A 187 -20.65 -30.32 -6.12
CA HIS A 187 -21.99 -29.79 -6.43
C HIS A 187 -21.99 -28.81 -7.62
N GLY A 188 -20.88 -28.76 -8.36
CA GLY A 188 -20.69 -27.91 -9.53
C GLY A 188 -20.18 -26.51 -9.22
N ALA A 189 -19.48 -25.91 -10.20
CA ALA A 189 -18.73 -24.67 -10.05
C ALA A 189 -19.53 -23.49 -9.49
N ARG A 190 -20.84 -23.38 -9.81
CA ARG A 190 -21.69 -22.29 -9.28
C ARG A 190 -21.83 -22.34 -7.76
N ILE A 191 -22.04 -23.53 -7.21
CA ILE A 191 -22.22 -23.72 -5.78
C ILE A 191 -20.90 -23.52 -5.06
N PHE A 192 -19.82 -24.08 -5.61
CA PHE A 192 -18.47 -23.88 -5.10
C PHE A 192 -18.09 -22.40 -4.99
N TRP A 193 -18.17 -21.63 -6.08
CA TRP A 193 -17.80 -20.20 -6.07
C TRP A 193 -18.70 -19.36 -5.17
N GLY A 194 -19.99 -19.72 -5.04
CA GLY A 194 -20.90 -19.05 -4.11
C GLY A 194 -20.61 -19.36 -2.65
N ASP A 195 -20.16 -20.57 -2.33
CA ASP A 195 -19.72 -20.97 -0.99
C ASP A 195 -18.37 -20.32 -0.66
N PHE A 196 -17.42 -20.34 -1.59
CA PHE A 196 -16.13 -19.68 -1.49
C PHE A 196 -16.30 -18.18 -1.23
N HIS A 197 -17.04 -17.45 -2.08
CA HIS A 197 -17.25 -16.01 -1.95
C HIS A 197 -17.80 -15.60 -0.57
N ARG A 198 -18.73 -16.41 -0.03
CA ARG A 198 -19.30 -16.18 1.29
C ARG A 198 -18.28 -16.45 2.40
N LEU A 199 -17.57 -17.57 2.34
CA LEU A 199 -16.59 -17.94 3.35
C LEU A 199 -15.42 -16.96 3.37
N SER A 200 -14.85 -16.65 2.20
CA SER A 200 -13.77 -15.69 2.03
C SER A 200 -14.17 -14.30 2.51
N GLY A 201 -15.38 -13.85 2.16
CA GLY A 201 -15.88 -12.55 2.58
C GLY A 201 -16.00 -12.42 4.10
N ILE A 202 -16.46 -13.48 4.77
CA ILE A 202 -16.62 -13.51 6.24
C ILE A 202 -15.25 -13.49 6.94
N TRP A 203 -14.31 -14.35 6.51
CA TRP A 203 -13.00 -14.44 7.16
C TRP A 203 -12.12 -13.21 6.89
N SER A 204 -12.37 -12.49 5.79
CA SER A 204 -11.61 -11.30 5.39
C SER A 204 -12.30 -9.97 5.73
N ILE A 205 -13.36 -9.94 6.54
CA ILE A 205 -14.09 -8.69 6.89
C ILE A 205 -13.14 -7.60 7.35
N TRP A 206 -12.27 -7.92 8.31
CA TRP A 206 -11.33 -6.98 8.90
C TRP A 206 -10.34 -6.45 7.84
N PHE A 207 -9.83 -7.32 6.99
CA PHE A 207 -8.88 -6.96 5.95
C PHE A 207 -9.52 -6.09 4.87
N ILE A 208 -10.73 -6.45 4.42
CA ILE A 208 -11.50 -5.63 3.47
C ILE A 208 -11.77 -4.25 4.07
N ALA A 209 -12.11 -4.16 5.35
CA ALA A 209 -12.30 -2.89 6.03
C ALA A 209 -11.02 -2.05 6.01
N VAL A 210 -9.87 -2.60 6.42
CA VAL A 210 -8.58 -1.90 6.42
C VAL A 210 -8.23 -1.40 5.03
N ILE A 211 -8.25 -2.26 4.00
CA ILE A 211 -7.86 -1.89 2.62
C ILE A 211 -8.82 -0.86 2.01
N SER A 212 -10.14 -0.99 2.25
CA SER A 212 -11.12 -0.05 1.71
C SER A 212 -11.09 1.32 2.40
N ILE A 213 -10.87 1.36 3.72
CA ILE A 213 -10.72 2.60 4.48
C ILE A 213 -9.42 3.32 4.07
N THR A 214 -8.29 2.63 4.09
CA THR A 214 -6.98 3.20 3.72
C THR A 214 -6.94 3.63 2.25
N GLY A 215 -7.52 2.84 1.33
CA GLY A 215 -7.64 3.22 -0.08
C GLY A 215 -8.50 4.48 -0.29
N THR A 216 -9.62 4.59 0.44
CA THR A 216 -10.45 5.81 0.45
C THR A 216 -9.69 6.98 1.07
N TRP A 217 -8.87 6.74 2.09
CA TRP A 217 -8.05 7.78 2.70
C TRP A 217 -7.01 8.34 1.73
N PHE A 218 -6.42 7.52 0.86
CA PHE A 218 -5.52 8.00 -0.20
C PHE A 218 -6.21 8.89 -1.23
N LEU A 219 -7.53 8.72 -1.45
CA LEU A 219 -8.31 9.65 -2.27
C LEU A 219 -8.43 11.01 -1.57
N ILE A 220 -8.73 11.01 -0.27
CA ILE A 220 -8.81 12.24 0.53
C ILE A 220 -7.46 12.96 0.54
N GLN A 221 -6.36 12.24 0.78
CA GLN A 221 -5.00 12.81 0.74
C GLN A 221 -4.68 13.44 -0.61
N ALA A 222 -5.06 12.80 -1.73
CA ALA A 222 -4.85 13.35 -3.05
C ALA A 222 -5.60 14.68 -3.25
N ILE A 223 -6.88 14.71 -2.87
CA ILE A 223 -7.70 15.92 -2.94
C ILE A 223 -7.11 17.04 -2.08
N LEU A 224 -6.72 16.75 -0.84
CA LEU A 224 -6.13 17.74 0.05
C LEU A 224 -4.79 18.26 -0.49
N GLY A 225 -3.94 17.36 -0.98
CA GLY A 225 -2.63 17.70 -1.55
C GLY A 225 -2.72 18.61 -2.77
N ASP A 226 -3.59 18.28 -3.73
CA ASP A 226 -3.80 19.11 -4.93
C ASP A 226 -4.50 20.45 -4.63
N ASN A 227 -5.13 20.59 -3.45
CA ASN A 227 -5.67 21.86 -2.96
C ASN A 227 -4.71 22.57 -1.98
N HIS A 228 -3.45 22.11 -1.88
CA HIS A 228 -2.42 22.67 -0.99
C HIS A 228 -2.82 22.72 0.49
N ILE A 229 -3.66 21.77 0.93
CA ILE A 229 -4.06 21.63 2.33
C ILE A 229 -3.13 20.61 2.98
N THR A 230 -2.21 21.11 3.82
CA THR A 230 -1.33 20.24 4.62
C THR A 230 -2.06 19.72 5.85
N LEU A 231 -1.87 18.43 6.13
CA LEU A 231 -2.24 17.81 7.41
C LEU A 231 -1.06 17.75 8.39
N SER A 232 0.14 18.10 7.93
CA SER A 232 1.33 17.95 8.75
C SER A 232 1.47 19.07 9.76
N THR A 233 1.82 18.68 10.99
CA THR A 233 2.16 19.57 12.09
C THR A 233 3.67 19.65 12.33
N GLU A 234 4.47 19.02 11.47
CA GLU A 234 5.93 19.08 11.55
C GLU A 234 6.42 20.52 11.42
N PRO A 235 7.24 21.01 12.38
CA PRO A 235 7.73 22.37 12.35
C PRO A 235 8.70 22.58 11.17
N VAL A 236 8.71 23.81 10.64
CA VAL A 236 9.74 24.19 9.66
C VAL A 236 11.10 24.12 10.34
N VAL A 237 11.96 23.22 9.85
CA VAL A 237 13.32 23.07 10.37
C VAL A 237 14.13 24.31 9.98
N PRO A 238 14.60 25.12 10.94
CA PRO A 238 15.46 26.26 10.63
C PRO A 238 16.78 25.74 10.06
N VAL A 239 17.39 26.46 9.12
CA VAL A 239 18.76 26.15 8.67
C VAL A 239 19.76 26.37 9.80
N ILE A 240 20.91 25.70 9.74
CA ILE A 240 22.00 25.92 10.71
C ILE A 240 22.38 27.41 10.72
N ALA A 241 22.52 27.99 11.91
CA ALA A 241 22.90 29.38 12.06
C ALA A 241 24.29 29.62 11.45
N ARG A 242 24.47 30.78 10.82
CA ARG A 242 25.75 31.11 10.16
C ARG A 242 26.93 31.10 11.13
N GLU A 243 26.72 31.48 12.39
CA GLU A 243 27.74 31.41 13.44
C GLU A 243 28.19 29.99 13.79
N ASP A 244 27.33 28.99 13.61
CA ASP A 244 27.62 27.59 13.90
C ASP A 244 28.35 26.89 12.75
N VAL A 245 28.38 27.49 11.55
CA VAL A 245 29.10 26.95 10.40
C VAL A 245 30.59 27.30 10.52
N PRO A 246 31.49 26.32 10.69
CA PRO A 246 32.92 26.59 10.83
C PRO A 246 33.49 27.22 9.56
N ARG A 247 34.38 28.20 9.74
CA ARG A 247 35.20 28.72 8.63
C ARG A 247 36.43 27.84 8.50
N THR A 248 36.54 27.12 7.40
CA THR A 248 37.74 26.35 7.05
C THR A 248 38.55 27.02 5.96
N GLU A 249 39.82 26.63 5.86
CA GLU A 249 40.66 26.99 4.73
C GLU A 249 40.06 26.47 3.42
N SER A 250 40.35 27.18 2.32
CA SER A 250 39.85 26.80 1.00
C SER A 250 40.29 25.38 0.64
N GLY A 251 39.32 24.51 0.36
CA GLY A 251 39.56 23.10 0.00
C GLY A 251 39.68 22.13 1.18
N ALA A 252 39.70 22.62 2.43
CA ALA A 252 39.67 21.75 3.61
C ALA A 252 38.22 21.48 4.05
N PRO A 253 37.82 20.21 4.22
CA PRO A 253 36.48 19.87 4.72
C PRO A 253 36.31 20.37 6.16
N ALA A 254 35.13 20.90 6.46
CA ALA A 254 34.77 21.26 7.82
C ALA A 254 34.76 20.01 8.71
N PRO A 255 35.34 20.07 9.93
CA PRO A 255 35.22 18.97 10.88
C PRO A 255 33.74 18.76 11.21
N ARG A 256 33.27 17.52 11.06
CA ARG A 256 31.90 17.09 11.37
C ARG A 256 31.95 15.93 12.34
N ILE A 257 30.89 15.77 13.12
CA ILE A 257 30.67 14.56 13.91
C ILE A 257 30.56 13.34 12.99
N SER A 258 30.88 12.17 13.54
CA SER A 258 30.66 10.91 12.85
C SER A 258 29.17 10.60 12.72
N LEU A 259 28.78 9.78 11.74
CA LEU A 259 27.41 9.27 11.65
C LEU A 259 27.06 8.40 12.86
N ASP A 260 28.05 7.82 13.54
CA ASP A 260 27.87 7.02 14.75
C ASP A 260 27.52 7.89 15.95
N ASP A 261 28.16 9.05 16.08
CA ASP A 261 27.79 10.06 17.08
C ASP A 261 26.39 10.61 16.83
N ALA A 262 26.06 10.93 15.58
CA ALA A 262 24.72 11.38 15.21
C ALA A 262 23.65 10.31 15.50
N THR A 263 23.96 9.04 15.22
CA THR A 263 23.10 7.89 15.55
C THR A 263 22.93 7.71 17.05
N ARG A 264 24.02 7.86 17.82
CA ARG A 264 23.99 7.80 19.29
C ARG A 264 23.12 8.91 19.87
N ILE A 265 23.29 10.15 19.42
CA ILE A 265 22.47 11.32 19.82
C ILE A 265 20.98 11.05 19.54
N ALA A 266 20.65 10.52 18.36
CA ALA A 266 19.27 10.19 18.01
C ALA A 266 18.66 9.10 18.93
N LYS A 267 19.44 8.07 19.28
CA LYS A 267 19.00 6.99 20.19
C LYS A 267 18.88 7.44 21.66
N GLU A 268 19.74 8.37 22.09
CA GLU A 268 19.63 9.01 23.41
C GLU A 268 18.36 9.86 23.51
N GLN A 269 18.02 10.59 22.43
CA GLN A 269 16.82 11.42 22.38
C GLN A 269 15.52 10.60 22.27
N ILE A 270 15.56 9.49 21.53
CA ILE A 270 14.40 8.64 21.27
C ILE A 270 14.72 7.21 21.74
N PRO A 271 14.45 6.90 23.03
CA PRO A 271 14.69 5.57 23.57
C PRO A 271 13.99 4.48 22.77
N GLY A 272 14.74 3.45 22.36
CA GLY A 272 14.22 2.33 21.57
C GLY A 272 14.09 2.62 20.06
N LEU A 273 14.63 3.74 19.57
CA LEU A 273 14.71 4.03 18.14
C LEU A 273 15.65 3.06 17.41
N ASP A 274 15.13 2.39 16.40
CA ASP A 274 15.92 1.65 15.41
C ASP A 274 16.17 2.56 14.20
N VAL A 275 17.34 3.20 14.18
CA VAL A 275 17.73 4.13 13.10
C VAL A 275 17.90 3.35 11.80
N SER A 276 16.93 3.52 10.90
CA SER A 276 16.84 2.80 9.63
C SER A 276 17.28 3.64 8.44
N PHE A 277 17.49 4.94 8.61
CA PHE A 277 18.07 5.80 7.57
C PHE A 277 18.86 6.98 8.13
N VAL A 278 19.80 7.46 7.30
CA VAL A 278 20.61 8.66 7.53
C VAL A 278 20.73 9.43 6.22
N SER A 279 20.33 10.70 6.24
CA SER A 279 20.58 11.66 5.16
C SER A 279 21.76 12.54 5.55
N LEU A 280 22.75 12.62 4.66
CA LEU A 280 23.93 13.45 4.85
C LEU A 280 23.62 14.92 4.47
N PRO A 281 24.31 15.90 5.08
CA PRO A 281 24.14 17.31 4.76
C PRO A 281 24.49 17.61 3.30
N GLY A 282 23.51 18.06 2.51
CA GLY A 282 23.73 18.44 1.11
C GLY A 282 24.45 19.78 0.91
N ASN A 283 24.55 20.61 1.96
CA ASN A 283 25.29 21.86 1.96
C ASN A 283 25.74 22.21 3.40
N ALA A 284 26.49 23.32 3.54
CA ALA A 284 27.06 23.73 4.82
C ALA A 284 26.02 24.08 5.91
N TYR A 285 24.78 24.39 5.52
CA TYR A 285 23.70 24.81 6.42
C TYR A 285 22.66 23.70 6.69
N ALA A 286 22.91 22.49 6.17
CA ALA A 286 22.04 21.34 6.32
C ALA A 286 22.44 20.46 7.51
N HIS A 287 21.45 19.80 8.12
CA HIS A 287 21.65 18.87 9.23
C HIS A 287 21.99 17.47 8.75
N VAL A 288 22.53 16.65 9.65
CA VAL A 288 22.42 15.19 9.52
C VAL A 288 20.99 14.84 9.95
N TYR A 289 20.20 14.30 9.02
CA TYR A 289 18.82 13.92 9.28
C TYR A 289 18.73 12.41 9.42
N LEU A 290 18.35 11.93 10.60
CA LEU A 290 18.26 10.50 10.90
C LEU A 290 16.83 10.16 11.30
N GLY A 291 16.42 8.93 11.03
CA GLY A 291 15.13 8.47 11.47
C GLY A 291 14.97 6.97 11.41
N GLY A 292 13.88 6.52 12.01
CA GLY A 292 13.67 5.12 12.28
C GLY A 292 12.33 4.85 12.95
N ARG A 293 11.98 3.58 13.09
CA ARG A 293 10.83 3.16 13.89
C ARG A 293 11.27 2.97 15.33
N GLY A 294 10.38 3.30 16.26
CA GLY A 294 10.59 3.06 17.69
C GLY A 294 9.67 1.96 18.21
N TRP A 295 9.17 2.14 19.43
CA TRP A 295 8.18 1.26 20.04
C TRP A 295 6.87 1.17 19.23
N TYR A 296 6.52 2.23 18.48
CA TYR A 296 5.34 2.27 17.63
C TYR A 296 5.73 1.95 16.17
N PRO A 297 5.29 0.81 15.62
CA PRO A 297 5.84 0.29 14.36
C PRO A 297 5.24 0.95 13.11
N LEU A 298 4.13 1.68 13.22
CA LEU A 298 3.47 2.26 12.04
C LEU A 298 4.11 3.58 11.59
N MET A 299 4.98 4.22 12.38
CA MET A 299 5.42 5.58 12.12
C MET A 299 6.92 5.73 12.35
N PHE A 300 7.54 6.57 11.53
CA PHE A 300 8.93 6.97 11.72
C PHE A 300 9.00 8.13 12.70
N GLN A 301 10.06 8.15 13.49
CA GLN A 301 10.46 9.29 14.30
C GLN A 301 11.82 9.77 13.82
N THR A 302 12.01 11.08 13.84
CA THR A 302 13.12 11.71 13.11
C THR A 302 13.78 12.79 13.94
N VAL A 303 15.07 13.01 13.68
CA VAL A 303 15.91 13.98 14.38
C VAL A 303 16.83 14.65 13.38
N ASN A 304 16.97 15.98 13.50
CA ASN A 304 17.95 16.79 12.79
C ASN A 304 19.08 17.17 13.74
N VAL A 305 20.28 16.66 13.48
CA VAL A 305 21.49 16.93 14.28
C VAL A 305 22.41 17.87 13.51
N ASN A 306 22.85 18.93 14.17
CA ASN A 306 23.86 19.84 13.65
C ASN A 306 25.22 19.13 13.60
N PRO A 307 25.81 18.93 12.40
CA PRO A 307 27.04 18.15 12.24
C PRO A 307 28.27 18.79 12.88
N TYR A 308 28.24 20.08 13.23
CA TYR A 308 29.42 20.80 13.71
C TYR A 308 29.51 20.89 15.23
N ASN A 309 28.37 20.86 15.93
CA ASN A 309 28.31 21.07 17.38
C ASN A 309 27.49 20.00 18.13
N SER A 310 27.00 18.95 17.44
CA SER A 310 26.21 17.85 18.02
C SER A 310 24.82 18.23 18.56
N LYS A 311 24.36 19.46 18.33
CA LYS A 311 23.06 19.92 18.85
C LYS A 311 21.91 19.35 18.04
N ILE A 312 20.84 18.94 18.72
CA ILE A 312 19.56 18.61 18.08
C ILE A 312 18.84 19.93 17.78
N GLU A 313 18.66 20.23 16.50
CA GLU A 313 18.01 21.48 16.05
C GLU A 313 16.51 21.30 15.84
N SER A 314 16.08 20.09 15.49
CA SER A 314 14.67 19.71 15.48
C SER A 314 14.49 18.20 15.62
N GLN A 315 13.28 17.80 16.00
CA GLN A 315 12.84 16.42 16.08
C GLN A 315 11.35 16.34 15.71
N PHE A 316 10.91 15.17 15.29
CA PHE A 316 9.50 14.90 15.08
C PHE A 316 9.12 13.52 15.64
N LEU A 317 8.52 13.55 16.83
CA LEU A 317 8.14 12.39 17.62
C LEU A 317 6.67 12.02 17.41
N ILE A 318 6.29 10.83 17.89
CA ILE A 318 4.90 10.35 17.82
C ILE A 318 3.95 11.34 18.52
N ASP A 319 4.35 11.85 19.69
CA ASP A 319 3.54 12.74 20.52
C ASP A 319 3.41 14.16 19.96
N ASP A 320 4.26 14.55 19.01
CA ASP A 320 4.21 15.87 18.37
C ASP A 320 3.06 15.98 17.35
N ARG A 321 2.47 14.84 16.95
CA ARG A 321 1.48 14.79 15.88
C ARG A 321 0.07 15.09 16.37
N SER A 322 -0.66 15.83 15.55
CA SER A 322 -2.11 15.92 15.73
C SER A 322 -2.78 14.55 15.56
N THR A 323 -3.96 14.36 16.16
CA THR A 323 -4.77 13.13 15.97
C THR A 323 -4.99 12.81 14.49
N LEU A 324 -5.21 13.84 13.67
CA LEU A 324 -5.45 13.69 12.24
C LEU A 324 -4.19 13.22 11.50
N GLU A 325 -3.03 13.80 11.82
CA GLU A 325 -1.75 13.40 11.24
C GLU A 325 -1.35 11.98 11.67
N PHE A 326 -1.55 11.63 12.95
CA PHE A 326 -1.33 10.28 13.45
C PHE A 326 -2.14 9.22 12.67
N VAL A 327 -3.43 9.51 12.47
CA VAL A 327 -4.32 8.67 11.66
C VAL A 327 -3.82 8.63 10.22
N THR A 328 -3.40 9.77 9.66
CA THR A 328 -2.94 9.89 8.27
C THR A 328 -1.71 9.03 8.00
N GLU A 329 -0.68 9.13 8.85
CA GLU A 329 0.56 8.39 8.70
C GLU A 329 0.38 6.89 8.93
N SER A 330 -0.54 6.50 9.80
CA SER A 330 -0.87 5.08 10.04
C SER A 330 -1.48 4.39 8.82
N MET A 331 -2.07 5.13 7.87
CA MET A 331 -2.85 4.54 6.76
C MET A 331 -2.00 3.77 5.76
N ARG A 332 -0.79 4.27 5.44
CA ARG A 332 0.11 3.58 4.49
C ARG A 332 0.62 2.25 5.03
N PRO A 333 1.25 2.17 6.22
CA PRO A 333 1.68 0.89 6.80
C PRO A 333 0.51 -0.08 6.99
N LEU A 334 -0.67 0.38 7.41
CA LEU A 334 -1.86 -0.47 7.53
C LEU A 334 -2.33 -1.01 6.17
N HIS A 335 -2.19 -0.24 5.09
CA HIS A 335 -2.53 -0.69 3.74
C HIS A 335 -1.52 -1.73 3.21
N THR A 336 -0.24 -1.50 3.43
CA THR A 336 0.85 -2.31 2.86
C THR A 336 1.25 -3.50 3.72
N GLY A 337 0.95 -3.50 5.02
CA GLY A 337 1.42 -4.52 5.97
C GLY A 337 2.91 -4.39 6.31
N ASP A 338 3.55 -3.29 5.92
CA ASP A 338 4.93 -2.96 6.22
C ASP A 338 5.01 -2.29 7.60
N PHE A 339 4.93 -3.10 8.65
CA PHE A 339 5.17 -2.65 10.03
C PHE A 339 5.52 -3.79 11.00
N GLY A 340 5.25 -5.05 10.65
CA GLY A 340 5.60 -6.20 11.48
C GLY A 340 6.49 -7.22 10.77
N GLY A 341 7.33 -6.74 9.84
CA GLY A 341 8.24 -7.56 9.06
C GLY A 341 7.56 -8.61 8.18
N LEU A 342 8.31 -9.67 7.85
CA LEU A 342 7.87 -10.68 6.88
C LEU A 342 6.59 -11.40 7.30
N ALA A 343 6.41 -11.70 8.60
CA ALA A 343 5.23 -12.41 9.08
C ALA A 343 3.93 -11.63 8.79
N ILE A 344 3.91 -10.33 9.08
CA ILE A 344 2.76 -9.46 8.78
C ILE A 344 2.58 -9.29 7.27
N LYS A 345 3.66 -9.09 6.50
CA LYS A 345 3.59 -9.05 5.04
C LYS A 345 2.97 -10.32 4.45
N LEU A 346 3.31 -11.51 4.95
CA LEU A 346 2.71 -12.77 4.49
C LEU A 346 1.23 -12.90 4.84
N ILE A 347 0.79 -12.39 5.99
CA ILE A 347 -0.64 -12.29 6.34
C ILE A 347 -1.34 -11.35 5.35
N TRP A 348 -0.78 -10.17 5.06
CA TRP A 348 -1.33 -9.23 4.09
C TRP A 348 -1.40 -9.84 2.69
N ALA A 349 -0.35 -10.55 2.25
CA ALA A 349 -0.32 -11.22 0.96
C ALA A 349 -1.38 -12.34 0.87
N PHE A 350 -1.53 -13.14 1.93
CA PHE A 350 -2.56 -14.18 1.99
C PHE A 350 -3.97 -13.58 1.88
N PHE A 351 -4.28 -12.57 2.70
CA PHE A 351 -5.60 -11.94 2.65
C PHE A 351 -5.82 -11.12 1.37
N GLY A 352 -4.77 -10.55 0.78
CA GLY A 352 -4.78 -9.93 -0.55
C GLY A 352 -5.12 -10.93 -1.65
N LEU A 353 -4.56 -12.14 -1.60
CA LEU A 353 -4.91 -13.23 -2.51
C LEU A 353 -6.36 -13.68 -2.31
N VAL A 354 -6.80 -13.86 -1.05
CA VAL A 354 -8.19 -14.21 -0.74
C VAL A 354 -9.16 -13.13 -1.26
N LEU A 355 -8.82 -11.85 -1.08
CA LEU A 355 -9.58 -10.72 -1.61
C LEU A 355 -9.64 -10.75 -3.14
N SER A 356 -8.50 -10.97 -3.81
CA SER A 356 -8.43 -11.10 -5.27
C SER A 356 -9.34 -12.23 -5.78
N MET A 357 -9.28 -13.40 -5.13
CA MET A 357 -10.14 -14.53 -5.46
C MET A 357 -11.61 -14.27 -5.14
N MET A 358 -11.91 -13.50 -4.09
CA MET A 358 -13.27 -13.08 -3.76
C MET A 358 -13.84 -12.16 -4.85
N VAL A 359 -13.06 -11.20 -5.33
CA VAL A 359 -13.44 -10.34 -6.46
C VAL A 359 -13.67 -11.17 -7.72
N LEU A 360 -12.74 -12.07 -8.05
CA LEU A 360 -12.87 -12.99 -9.18
C LEU A 360 -14.14 -13.84 -9.09
N SER A 361 -14.42 -14.42 -7.93
CA SER A 361 -15.62 -15.23 -7.71
C SER A 361 -16.91 -14.41 -7.88
N GLY A 362 -16.93 -13.15 -7.42
CA GLY A 362 -18.04 -12.23 -7.63
C GLY A 362 -18.28 -11.94 -9.12
N LEU A 363 -17.21 -11.69 -9.87
CA LEU A 363 -17.25 -11.49 -11.32
C LEU A 363 -17.78 -12.73 -12.05
N LEU A 364 -17.30 -13.92 -11.70
CA LEU A 364 -17.76 -15.18 -12.30
C LEU A 364 -19.27 -15.44 -12.04
N ILE A 365 -19.73 -15.17 -10.82
CA ILE A 365 -21.14 -15.30 -10.44
C ILE A 365 -22.00 -14.30 -11.23
N TRP A 366 -21.56 -13.05 -11.33
CA TRP A 366 -22.25 -12.00 -12.07
C TRP A 366 -22.34 -12.34 -13.56
N THR A 367 -21.21 -12.65 -14.21
CA THR A 367 -21.15 -12.96 -15.65
C THR A 367 -22.06 -14.13 -15.99
N LYS A 368 -22.03 -15.20 -15.18
CA LYS A 368 -22.91 -16.35 -15.38
C LYS A 368 -24.39 -16.00 -15.23
N ARG A 369 -24.75 -15.17 -14.24
CA ARG A 369 -26.13 -14.75 -14.01
C ARG A 369 -26.63 -13.86 -15.15
N THR A 370 -25.80 -12.93 -15.61
CA THR A 370 -26.09 -12.03 -16.73
C THR A 370 -26.27 -12.83 -18.02
N ALA A 371 -25.35 -13.75 -18.34
CA ALA A 371 -25.47 -14.62 -19.50
C ALA A 371 -26.77 -15.45 -19.49
N GLN A 372 -27.14 -16.01 -18.33
CA GLN A 372 -28.40 -16.74 -18.18
C GLN A 372 -29.63 -15.85 -18.37
N ALA A 373 -29.61 -14.63 -17.83
CA ALA A 373 -30.70 -13.66 -17.98
C ALA A 373 -30.84 -13.19 -19.44
N THR A 374 -29.73 -12.88 -20.11
CA THR A 374 -29.70 -12.48 -21.53
C THR A 374 -30.19 -13.61 -22.43
N ALA A 375 -29.72 -14.84 -22.23
CA ALA A 375 -30.19 -16.00 -22.99
C ALA A 375 -31.70 -16.25 -22.79
N ALA A 376 -32.22 -16.06 -21.58
CA ALA A 376 -33.65 -16.17 -21.30
C ALA A 376 -34.47 -15.04 -21.95
N ALA A 377 -33.92 -13.82 -22.03
CA ALA A 377 -34.55 -12.69 -22.71
C ALA A 377 -34.62 -12.91 -24.22
N LEU A 378 -33.51 -13.33 -24.85
CA LEU A 378 -33.45 -13.67 -26.29
C LEU A 378 -34.43 -14.79 -26.65
N LYS A 379 -34.53 -15.84 -25.81
CA LYS A 379 -35.52 -16.92 -26.00
C LYS A 379 -36.98 -16.44 -25.85
N ARG A 380 -37.24 -15.38 -25.06
CA ARG A 380 -38.57 -14.79 -24.92
C ARG A 380 -38.95 -13.94 -26.13
N GLU A 381 -38.00 -13.21 -26.71
CA GLU A 381 -38.22 -12.44 -27.94
C GLU A 381 -38.43 -13.34 -29.16
N GLN A 382 -37.75 -14.50 -29.22
CA GLN A 382 -37.90 -15.47 -30.30
C GLN A 382 -39.20 -16.29 -30.25
N ARG A 383 -39.99 -16.24 -29.18
CA ARG A 383 -41.31 -16.89 -29.16
C ARG A 383 -42.31 -16.01 -29.93
N PRO A 384 -42.92 -16.50 -31.04
CA PRO A 384 -43.92 -15.73 -31.74
C PRO A 384 -45.06 -15.39 -30.78
N ARG A 385 -45.44 -14.11 -30.76
CA ARG A 385 -46.54 -13.57 -29.97
C ARG A 385 -47.81 -14.28 -30.45
N LYS A 386 -48.21 -15.38 -29.79
CA LYS A 386 -49.48 -16.06 -30.08
C LYS A 386 -50.56 -14.98 -30.03
N GLN A 387 -51.11 -14.64 -31.19
CA GLN A 387 -52.27 -13.78 -31.30
C GLN A 387 -53.34 -14.36 -30.37
N ILE A 388 -53.73 -13.58 -29.38
CA ILE A 388 -54.99 -13.82 -28.67
C ILE A 388 -56.05 -13.47 -29.71
N ALA A 389 -56.45 -14.45 -30.51
CA ALA A 389 -57.63 -14.34 -31.35
C ALA A 389 -58.82 -14.25 -30.39
N THR A 390 -59.36 -13.05 -30.25
CA THR A 390 -60.69 -12.81 -29.70
C THR A 390 -61.69 -13.54 -30.58
N ALA A 391 -62.14 -14.71 -30.13
CA ALA A 391 -63.36 -15.32 -30.64
C ALA A 391 -64.53 -14.48 -30.10
N THR A 392 -64.97 -13.51 -30.89
CA THR A 392 -66.34 -13.00 -30.83
C THR A 392 -67.26 -14.15 -31.23
N ASP A 393 -67.87 -14.77 -30.23
CA ASP A 393 -68.96 -15.71 -30.45
C ASP A 393 -70.27 -14.91 -30.49
N THR A 394 -70.86 -14.87 -31.67
CA THR A 394 -72.19 -14.33 -31.93
C THR A 394 -73.24 -15.38 -31.57
N ALA A 395 -74.24 -14.93 -30.82
CA ALA A 395 -75.67 -15.11 -31.10
C ALA A 395 -76.51 -15.86 -30.04
N THR A 396 -77.65 -15.19 -29.78
CA THR A 396 -79.02 -15.70 -29.64
C THR A 396 -79.62 -16.06 -28.27
N GLU A 397 -80.85 -15.51 -28.13
CA GLU A 397 -81.99 -15.89 -27.26
C GLU A 397 -82.05 -15.28 -25.86
N ALA A 398 -83.19 -14.87 -25.31
CA ALA A 398 -84.54 -14.57 -25.79
C ALA A 398 -85.29 -13.87 -24.63
N SER A 399 -86.43 -13.25 -24.93
CA SER A 399 -87.45 -12.70 -24.02
C SER A 399 -87.70 -13.45 -22.70
N LEU A 400 -87.72 -12.72 -21.57
CA LEU A 400 -88.88 -12.43 -20.71
C LEU A 400 -88.45 -11.64 -19.46
#